data_AF-A0A7X7KRB0-F1
#
_entry.id   AF-A0A7X7KRB0-F1
#
_cell.length_a   1.000
_cell.length_b   1.000
_cell.length_c   1.000
_cell.angle_alpha   90.00
_cell.angle_beta   90.00
_cell.angle_gamma   90.00
#
_symmetry.space_group_name_H-M   'P 1'
#
loop_
_entity.id
_entity.type
_entity.pdbx_description
1 polymer ?
#
loop_
_entity_poly.entity_id
_entity_poly.type
_entity_poly.pdbx_seq_one_letter_code
_entity_poly.pdbx_strand_id
1 'polypeptide(L)' 'MSAVLTLLSAAEESTLALGRLLGRRLRPGQVVALYGDLGAGKTVLSRGIARGLGIQTAVTSPTFTV' A
#
# COMPACT_ATOMS: atom_id res chain seq x y z
N MET A 1 2.21 18.49 14.82
CA MET A 1 2.19 18.89 13.40
C MET A 1 1.98 17.64 12.55
N SER A 2 1.02 17.64 11.63
CA SER A 2 0.91 16.59 10.61
C SER A 2 1.83 16.98 9.44
N ALA A 3 2.71 16.07 9.02
CA ALA A 3 3.55 16.27 7.84
C ALA A 3 2.88 15.63 6.63
N VAL A 4 2.80 16.37 5.52
CA VAL A 4 2.26 15.88 4.25
C VAL A 4 3.39 15.74 3.25
N LEU A 5 3.45 14.61 2.56
CA LEU A 5 4.40 14.33 1.48
C LEU A 5 3.61 14.00 0.21
N THR A 6 3.98 14.63 -0.90
CA THR A 6 3.43 14.35 -2.23
C THR A 6 4.49 13.66 -3.09
N LEU A 7 4.12 12.53 -3.70
CA LEU A 7 4.98 11.74 -4.57
C LEU A 7 4.25 11.45 -5.88
N LEU A 8 5.00 11.34 -6.98
CA LEU A 8 4.48 10.93 -8.28
C LEU A 8 5.02 9.55 -8.64
N SER A 9 4.13 8.66 -9.05
CA SER A 9 4.46 7.32 -9.56
C SER A 9 3.83 7.16 -10.95
N ALA A 10 4.64 6.98 -11.98
CA ALA A 10 4.18 6.84 -13.37
C ALA A 10 3.96 5.38 -13.80
N ALA A 11 4.22 4.41 -12.93
CA ALA A 11 4.13 2.99 -13.24
C ALA A 11 3.71 2.16 -12.02
N GLU A 12 3.09 1.00 -12.26
CA GLU A 12 2.65 0.07 -11.20
C GLU A 12 3.81 -0.36 -10.29
N GLU A 13 4.98 -0.68 -10.87
CA GLU A 13 6.15 -1.11 -10.09
C GLU A 13 6.66 -0.01 -9.15
N SER A 14 6.56 1.26 -9.55
CA SER A 14 6.91 2.40 -8.68
C SER A 14 5.97 2.49 -7.47
N THR A 15 4.66 2.29 -7.67
CA THR A 15 3.68 2.24 -6.59
C THR A 15 3.88 1.02 -5.67
N LEU A 16 4.25 -0.13 -6.23
CA LEU A 16 4.64 -1.32 -5.46
C LEU A 16 5.89 -1.04 -4.60
N ALA A 17 6.92 -0.41 -5.18
CA ALA A 17 8.14 -0.07 -4.47
C ALA A 17 7.87 0.93 -3.32
N LEU A 18 7.02 1.93 -3.55
CA LEU A 18 6.55 2.85 -2.52
C LEU A 18 5.86 2.09 -1.38
N GLY A 19 4.95 1.17 -1.70
CA GLY A 19 4.29 0.33 -0.71
C GLY A 19 5.29 -0.50 0.10
N ARG A 20 6.29 -1.12 -0.56
CA ARG A 20 7.33 -1.91 0.14
C ARG A 20 8.11 -1.05 1.14
N LEU A 21 8.49 0.17 0.75
CA LEU A 21 9.18 1.12 1.62
C LEU A 21 8.32 1.52 2.83
N LEU A 22 7.04 1.81 2.60
CA LEU A 22 6.09 2.14 3.67
C LEU A 22 5.93 0.95 4.63
N GLY A 23 5.69 -0.26 4.12
CA GLY A 23 5.53 -1.47 4.91
C GLY A 23 6.71 -1.75 5.84
N ARG A 24 7.96 -1.57 5.36
CA ARG A 24 9.18 -1.73 6.18
C ARG A 24 9.30 -0.73 7.33
N ARG A 25 8.52 0.36 7.32
CA ARG A 25 8.55 1.42 8.34
C ARG A 25 7.37 1.34 9.30
N LEU A 26 6.36 0.51 9.00
CA LEU A 26 5.22 0.31 9.89
C LEU A 26 5.62 -0.47 11.13
N ARG A 27 4.91 -0.20 12.22
CA ARG A 27 5.04 -0.84 13.53
C ARG A 27 3.70 -1.47 13.93
N PRO A 28 3.71 -2.50 14.80
CA PRO A 28 2.48 -3.08 15.33
C PRO A 28 1.54 -2.01 15.92
N GLY A 29 0.23 -2.16 15.68
CA GLY A 29 -0.80 -1.24 16.16
C GLY A 29 -1.08 -0.01 15.27
N GLN A 30 -0.34 0.17 14.18
CA GLN A 30 -0.60 1.26 13.23
C GLN A 30 -1.68 0.89 12.21
N VAL A 31 -2.50 1.87 11.83
CA VAL A 31 -3.54 1.74 10.80
C VAL A 31 -3.18 2.63 9.61
N VAL A 32 -3.23 2.06 8.41
CA VAL A 32 -3.03 2.79 7.15
C VAL A 32 -4.35 2.75 6.36
N ALA A 33 -4.97 3.91 6.20
CA ALA A 33 -6.17 4.05 5.38
C ALA A 33 -5.80 4.52 3.95
N LEU A 34 -6.31 3.81 2.93
CA LEU A 34 -6.08 4.14 1.52
C LEU A 34 -7.36 4.68 0.90
N TYR A 35 -7.30 5.89 0.34
CA TYR A 35 -8.42 6.57 -0.29
C TYR A 35 -8.11 6.90 -1.76
N GLY A 36 -9.15 6.89 -2.60
CA GLY A 36 -9.06 7.20 -4.02
C GLY A 36 -10.08 6.40 -4.83
N ASP A 37 -10.28 6.79 -6.09
CA ASP A 37 -11.29 6.21 -6.99
C ASP A 37 -10.98 4.78 -7.44
N LEU A 38 -11.94 4.15 -8.14
CA LEU A 38 -11.71 2.86 -8.80
C LEU A 38 -10.55 2.99 -9.79
N GLY A 39 -9.62 2.03 -9.76
CA GLY A 39 -8.43 2.07 -10.61
C GLY A 39 -7.29 2.97 -10.11
N ALA A 40 -7.45 3.72 -9.00
CA ALA A 40 -6.42 4.63 -8.48
C ALA A 40 -5.14 3.95 -7.92
N GLY A 41 -4.99 2.63 -8.04
CA GLY A 41 -3.79 1.91 -7.59
C GLY A 41 -3.76 1.52 -6.11
N LYS A 42 -4.86 1.66 -5.36
CA LYS A 42 -4.95 1.29 -3.92
C LYS A 42 -4.48 -0.15 -3.65
N THR A 43 -4.94 -1.12 -4.45
CA THR A 43 -4.57 -2.54 -4.33
C THR A 43 -3.10 -2.80 -4.70
N VAL A 44 -2.54 -2.01 -5.61
CA VAL A 44 -1.11 -2.06 -5.94
C VAL A 44 -0.29 -1.65 -4.71
N LEU A 45 -0.68 -0.53 -4.08
CA LEU A 45 0.00 0.00 -2.91
C LEU A 45 -0.11 -0.96 -1.70
N SER A 46 -1.30 -1.51 -1.43
CA SER A 46 -1.49 -2.46 -0.32
C SER A 46 -0.69 -3.75 -0.50
N ARG A 47 -0.59 -4.29 -1.73
CA ARG A 47 0.30 -5.42 -2.05
C ARG A 47 1.77 -5.06 -1.80
N GLY A 48 2.19 -3.85 -2.14
CA GLY A 48 3.53 -3.33 -1.83
C GLY A 48 3.80 -3.31 -0.32
N ILE A 49 2.87 -2.76 0.47
CA ILE A 49 2.96 -2.72 1.94
C ILE A 49 3.11 -4.13 2.51
N ALA A 50 2.27 -5.07 2.09
CA ALA A 50 2.33 -6.45 2.54
C ALA A 50 3.68 -7.12 2.25
N ARG A 51 4.22 -6.92 1.03
CA ARG A 51 5.58 -7.37 0.69
C ARG A 51 6.64 -6.72 1.58
N GLY A 52 6.49 -5.44 1.92
CA GLY A 52 7.36 -4.72 2.85
C GLY A 52 7.34 -5.30 4.28
N LEU A 53 6.21 -5.86 4.70
CA LEU A 53 6.01 -6.58 5.96
C LEU A 53 6.46 -8.04 5.92
N GLY A 54 6.99 -8.53 4.79
CA GLY A 54 7.43 -9.92 4.63
C GLY A 54 6.32 -10.91 4.25
N ILE A 55 5.10 -10.44 3.94
CA ILE A 55 4.01 -11.29 3.47
C ILE A 55 4.28 -11.65 2.01
N GLN A 56 4.46 -12.95 1.75
CA GLN A 56 4.77 -13.50 0.42
C GLN A 56 3.56 -14.07 -0.30
N THR A 57 2.46 -14.31 0.43
CA THR A 57 1.21 -14.79 -0.14
C THR A 57 0.50 -13.70 -0.93
N ALA A 58 -0.38 -14.13 -1.86
CA ALA A 58 -1.17 -13.20 -2.64
C ALA A 58 -2.12 -12.41 -1.72
N VAL A 59 -1.99 -11.08 -1.75
CA VAL A 59 -2.94 -10.16 -1.11
C VAL A 59 -3.97 -9.76 -2.15
N THR A 60 -5.19 -10.27 -1.98
CA THR A 60 -6.33 -10.00 -2.86
C THR A 60 -7.25 -8.96 -2.22
N SER A 61 -8.06 -8.30 -3.05
CA SER A 61 -9.08 -7.38 -2.56
C SER A 61 -10.17 -8.18 -1.85
N PRO A 62 -10.52 -7.89 -0.59
CA PRO A 62 -11.59 -8.60 0.12
C PRO A 62 -13.00 -8.16 -0.31
N THR A 63 -13.14 -7.51 -1.48
CA THR A 63 -14.40 -6.88 -1.95
C THR A 63 -15.57 -7.87 -2.05
N PHE A 64 -15.31 -9.18 -2.09
CA PHE A 64 -16.34 -10.23 -2.16
C PHE A 64 -16.10 -11.39 -1.16
N THR A 65 -15.38 -11.17 -0.07
CA THR A 65 -15.06 -12.22 0.93
C THR A 65 -15.77 -12.05 2.28
N VAL A 66 -16.85 -11.26 2.34
CA VAL A 66 -17.73 -11.11 3.51
C VAL A 66 -19.10 -11.69 3.22
#